data_AF-A0A439QH44-F1
#
_entry.id   AF-A0A439QH44-F1
#
_cell.length_a   1.000
_cell.length_b   1.000
_cell.length_c   1.000
_cell.angle_alpha   90.00
_cell.angle_beta   90.00
_cell.angle_gamma   90.00
#
_symmetry.space_group_name_H-M   'P 1'
#
loop_
_entity.id
_entity.type
_entity.pdbx_description
1 polymer ?
#
loop_
_entity_poly.entity_id
_entity_poly.type
_entity_poly.pdbx_seq_one_letter_code
_entity_poly.pdbx_strand_id
1 'polypeptide(L)'
;MVNLSRFLLTAVAVLATLPMAFAGDLSAAYRISPGDTVEIGITSIPGRTQRAVVQMDGTIVLPDAGTISVGGLTSPELQTRLQAILPTKIFHMRMADGREQMAVVRPSDVTAIIAEYRPIYVTGDVLTPGQQAFRPLMTVRQAIAVAGGFSLLRSRSNQVGPDPTDLRRDYEMIWGEYTRDYFHSARLRAELQKQASFDMQPPQGSPLTPALAAGVAKTEAEALKLSLDNYQQEQSFVEKGARDAAAQVEALIKRAQDEADGVKADEEDLAQVTRLFKAGNLTNNRLADVRRAVLLSSTRALETSVELMRTRRLQDDFARQLERNENQRRIGLLNELRDTEVRLADISTRLRAASQKLQPQGATAAPLSIAGETVRAQLTIIRKIDGQWRKQATDEDAEVAPGDTIEVRFSNELESAAAQ
;
A
#
# COMPACT_ATOMS: atom_id res chain seq x y z
N MET A 1 -46.69 -62.82 -36.78
CA MET A 1 -45.24 -63.15 -36.72
C MET A 1 -44.60 -62.02 -35.92
N VAL A 2 -44.49 -62.12 -34.58
CA VAL A 2 -43.39 -62.78 -33.82
C VAL A 2 -42.09 -62.00 -34.09
N ASN A 3 -41.43 -61.27 -33.18
CA ASN A 3 -41.32 -61.43 -31.73
C ASN A 3 -40.99 -60.13 -30.98
N LEU A 4 -41.52 -60.08 -29.76
CA LEU A 4 -41.25 -59.18 -28.65
C LEU A 4 -40.13 -59.79 -27.77
N SER A 5 -39.46 -58.95 -26.99
CA SER A 5 -38.68 -59.25 -25.76
C SER A 5 -37.23 -59.75 -25.89
N ARG A 6 -36.31 -59.00 -25.25
CA ARG A 6 -35.39 -59.43 -24.16
C ARG A 6 -34.10 -58.58 -24.17
N PHE A 7 -33.97 -57.69 -23.19
CA PHE A 7 -32.85 -57.60 -22.22
C PHE A 7 -32.80 -56.19 -21.60
N LEU A 8 -33.68 -56.01 -20.62
CA LEU A 8 -33.40 -55.22 -19.42
C LEU A 8 -32.21 -55.87 -18.69
N LEU A 9 -31.47 -55.07 -17.91
CA LEU A 9 -30.33 -55.43 -17.05
C LEU A 9 -28.95 -55.43 -17.71
N THR A 10 -28.36 -54.25 -17.85
CA THR A 10 -26.99 -54.04 -17.35
C THR A 10 -26.98 -52.71 -16.59
N ALA A 11 -27.13 -52.84 -15.27
CA ALA A 11 -26.91 -51.78 -14.33
C ALA A 11 -25.49 -51.25 -14.55
N VAL A 12 -25.41 -50.01 -15.01
CA VAL A 12 -24.20 -49.19 -15.01
C VAL A 12 -23.84 -48.96 -13.54
N ALA A 13 -23.11 -49.93 -12.98
CA ALA A 13 -22.36 -49.76 -11.76
C ALA A 13 -21.18 -48.83 -12.08
N VAL A 14 -21.46 -47.53 -12.14
CA VAL A 14 -20.44 -46.48 -12.07
C VAL A 14 -19.85 -46.55 -10.68
N LEU A 15 -18.82 -47.38 -10.61
CA LEU A 15 -17.60 -47.28 -9.85
C LEU A 15 -17.45 -45.95 -9.07
N ALA A 16 -18.09 -45.89 -7.90
CA ALA A 16 -17.73 -44.96 -6.84
C ALA A 16 -16.38 -45.40 -6.28
N THR A 17 -15.29 -44.92 -6.88
CA THR A 17 -13.95 -44.98 -6.26
C THR A 17 -13.88 -43.91 -5.20
N LEU A 18 -14.34 -44.24 -3.98
CA LEU A 18 -13.93 -43.50 -2.79
C LEU A 18 -12.40 -43.60 -2.68
N PRO A 19 -11.67 -42.50 -2.44
CA PRO A 19 -10.31 -42.61 -1.93
C PRO A 19 -10.42 -43.23 -0.55
N MET A 20 -10.02 -44.49 -0.45
CA MET A 20 -9.83 -45.20 0.80
C MET A 20 -8.76 -44.40 1.56
N ALA A 21 -9.18 -43.63 2.55
CA ALA A 21 -8.28 -43.01 3.50
C ALA A 21 -7.47 -44.14 4.14
N PHE A 22 -6.19 -44.22 3.80
CA PHE A 22 -5.24 -45.00 4.55
C PHE A 22 -5.10 -44.34 5.92
N ALA A 23 -5.99 -44.72 6.85
CA ALA A 23 -5.67 -44.70 8.26
C ALA A 23 -4.50 -45.68 8.44
N GLY A 24 -3.29 -45.16 8.33
CA GLY A 24 -2.08 -45.91 8.66
C GLY A 24 -2.18 -46.33 10.12
N ASP A 25 -2.20 -47.63 10.33
CA ASP A 25 -2.33 -48.29 11.62
C ASP A 25 -1.42 -47.66 12.69
N LEU A 26 -2.05 -47.42 13.84
CA LEU A 26 -1.41 -47.08 15.10
C LEU A 26 -0.48 -48.22 15.54
N SER A 27 0.67 -47.86 16.12
CA SER A 27 1.60 -48.71 16.87
C SER A 27 2.62 -49.54 16.07
N ALA A 28 3.33 -48.93 15.13
CA ALA A 28 4.72 -49.35 14.92
C ALA A 28 5.52 -48.99 16.18
N ALA A 29 5.78 -49.98 17.04
CA ALA A 29 6.54 -49.79 18.27
C ALA A 29 7.85 -49.04 17.96
N TYR A 30 8.10 -47.93 18.66
CA TYR A 30 9.26 -47.09 18.41
C TYR A 30 10.55 -47.91 18.50
N ARG A 31 11.37 -47.80 17.45
CA ARG A 31 12.69 -48.43 17.37
C ARG A 31 13.75 -47.42 17.72
N ILE A 32 14.62 -47.79 18.64
CA ILE A 32 15.72 -46.96 19.12
C ILE A 32 16.57 -46.54 17.93
N SER A 33 16.81 -45.24 17.83
CA SER A 33 17.55 -44.63 16.74
C SER A 33 18.78 -43.86 17.27
N PRO A 34 19.81 -43.65 16.44
CA PRO A 34 20.95 -42.82 16.81
C PRO A 34 20.51 -41.43 17.30
N GLY A 35 21.00 -41.02 18.48
CA GLY A 35 20.63 -39.78 19.16
C GLY A 35 19.61 -39.94 20.30
N ASP A 36 19.02 -41.12 20.50
CA ASP A 36 18.25 -41.42 21.71
C ASP A 36 19.18 -41.64 22.91
N THR A 37 18.67 -41.38 24.12
CA THR A 37 19.37 -41.69 25.37
C THR A 37 18.67 -42.83 26.10
N VAL A 38 19.39 -43.92 26.32
CA VAL A 38 18.93 -45.07 27.09
C VAL A 38 19.44 -44.94 28.52
N GLU A 39 18.56 -45.17 29.49
CA GLU A 39 18.90 -45.27 30.90
C GLU A 39 18.87 -46.73 31.33
N ILE A 40 19.96 -47.15 31.97
CA ILE A 40 20.18 -48.52 32.41
C ILE A 40 20.40 -48.48 33.91
N GLY A 41 19.49 -49.10 34.64
CA GLY A 41 19.56 -49.28 36.09
C GLY A 41 19.90 -50.72 36.45
N ILE A 42 20.79 -50.89 37.42
CA ILE A 42 21.10 -52.19 38.02
C ILE A 42 20.67 -52.18 39.49
N THR A 43 19.56 -52.82 39.80
CA THR A 43 18.94 -52.79 41.14
C THR A 43 19.84 -53.39 42.22
N SER A 44 20.63 -54.42 41.92
CA SER A 44 21.57 -55.03 42.88
C SER A 44 22.75 -54.13 43.25
N ILE A 45 22.93 -52.99 42.56
CA ILE A 45 23.98 -52.01 42.87
C ILE A 45 23.32 -50.64 43.12
N PRO A 46 23.10 -50.24 44.40
CA PRO A 46 22.42 -49.00 44.71
C PRO A 46 23.17 -47.79 44.12
N GLY A 47 22.43 -46.91 43.44
CA GLY A 47 22.97 -45.70 42.81
C GLY A 47 23.61 -45.90 41.44
N ARG A 48 23.59 -47.11 40.87
CA ARG A 48 24.14 -47.39 39.53
C ARG A 48 23.08 -47.28 38.44
N THR A 49 22.75 -46.03 38.10
CA THR A 49 21.91 -45.67 36.96
C THR A 49 22.79 -44.95 35.93
N GLN A 50 22.99 -45.57 34.77
CA GLN A 50 23.84 -45.02 33.71
C GLN A 50 22.97 -44.56 32.54
N ARG A 51 23.20 -43.35 32.07
CA ARG A 51 22.62 -42.82 30.84
C ARG A 51 23.64 -42.90 29.71
N ALA A 52 23.26 -43.54 28.61
CA ALA A 52 24.11 -43.71 27.44
C ALA A 52 23.38 -43.24 26.18
N VAL A 53 24.03 -42.37 25.41
CA VAL A 53 23.52 -41.89 24.12
C VAL A 53 23.83 -42.93 23.05
N VAL A 54 22.84 -43.24 22.21
CA VAL A 54 22.99 -44.16 21.08
C VAL A 54 23.79 -43.47 19.99
N GLN A 55 24.94 -44.05 19.64
CA GLN A 55 25.85 -43.53 18.63
C GLN A 55 25.33 -43.74 17.20
N MET A 56 25.99 -43.12 16.22
CA MET A 56 25.62 -43.20 14.79
C MET A 56 25.61 -44.62 14.23
N ASP A 57 26.41 -45.53 14.79
CA ASP A 57 26.48 -46.95 14.44
C ASP A 57 25.38 -47.79 15.13
N GLY A 58 24.50 -47.17 15.92
CA GLY A 58 23.44 -47.85 16.66
C GLY A 58 23.94 -48.57 17.92
N THR A 59 25.13 -48.24 18.43
CA THR A 59 25.66 -48.82 19.66
C THR A 59 25.60 -47.85 20.84
N ILE A 60 25.59 -48.40 22.05
CA ILE A 60 25.82 -47.67 23.30
C ILE A 60 27.12 -48.14 23.92
N VAL A 61 27.85 -47.21 24.54
CA VAL A 61 29.09 -47.52 25.26
C VAL A 61 28.80 -47.47 26.75
N LEU A 62 29.05 -48.58 27.43
CA LEU A 62 28.96 -48.68 28.88
C LEU A 62 30.36 -48.94 29.45
N PRO A 63 30.82 -48.15 30.45
CA PRO A 63 32.17 -48.28 31.00
C PRO A 63 32.56 -49.71 31.41
N ASP A 64 31.63 -50.47 32.01
CA ASP A 64 31.90 -51.83 32.54
C ASP A 64 31.46 -52.97 31.63
N ALA A 65 30.59 -52.69 30.65
CA ALA A 65 30.03 -53.72 29.75
C ALA A 65 30.53 -53.60 28.30
N GLY A 66 31.24 -52.53 27.97
CA GLY A 66 31.75 -52.24 26.63
C GLY A 66 30.68 -51.73 25.68
N THR A 67 30.90 -51.91 24.38
CA THR A 67 30.00 -51.49 23.32
C THR A 67 28.89 -52.52 23.10
N ILE A 68 27.63 -52.10 23.12
CA ILE A 68 26.44 -52.94 22.93
C ILE A 68 25.60 -52.38 21.79
N SER A 69 25.23 -53.20 20.82
CA SER A 69 24.31 -52.81 19.74
C SER A 69 22.87 -52.78 20.24
N VAL A 70 22.21 -51.62 20.08
CA VAL A 70 20.83 -51.36 20.54
C VAL A 70 19.95 -50.69 19.48
N GLY A 71 20.55 -50.21 18.39
CA GLY A 71 19.83 -49.58 17.28
C GLY A 71 18.84 -50.54 16.63
N GLY A 72 17.65 -50.03 16.33
CA GLY A 72 16.57 -50.82 15.72
C GLY A 72 15.76 -51.68 16.69
N LEU A 73 16.17 -51.81 17.96
CA LEU A 73 15.44 -52.54 18.99
C LEU A 73 14.27 -51.70 19.52
N THR A 74 13.18 -52.37 19.90
CA THR A 74 12.08 -51.80 20.68
C THR A 74 12.44 -51.76 22.18
N SER A 75 11.72 -50.99 22.98
CA SER A 75 11.96 -50.91 24.44
C SER A 75 11.97 -52.29 25.15
N PRO A 76 11.03 -53.22 24.86
CA PRO A 76 11.08 -54.57 25.43
C PRO A 76 12.28 -55.39 24.94
N GLU A 77 12.63 -55.30 23.66
CA GLU A 77 13.77 -56.02 23.08
C GLU A 77 15.11 -55.49 23.64
N LEU A 78 15.23 -54.19 23.86
CA LEU A 78 16.36 -53.56 24.54
C LEU A 78 16.52 -54.15 25.95
N GLN A 79 15.44 -54.24 26.70
CA GLN A 79 15.46 -54.82 28.04
C GLN A 79 15.93 -56.27 28.01
N THR A 80 15.35 -57.12 27.15
CA THR A 80 15.78 -58.52 27.01
C THR A 80 17.26 -58.63 26.59
N ARG A 81 17.71 -57.77 25.68
CA ARG A 81 19.10 -57.77 25.19
C ARG A 81 20.09 -57.43 26.31
N LEU A 82 19.78 -56.41 27.12
CA LEU A 82 20.64 -56.02 28.24
C LEU A 82 20.57 -57.03 29.39
N GLN A 83 19.41 -57.65 29.63
CA GLN A 83 19.26 -58.75 30.59
C GLN A 83 20.07 -59.99 30.22
N ALA A 84 20.33 -60.22 28.92
CA ALA A 84 21.19 -61.31 28.47
C ALA A 84 22.70 -60.96 28.56
N ILE A 85 23.07 -59.72 28.26
CA ILE A 85 24.47 -59.32 28.15
C ILE A 85 25.06 -58.93 29.51
N LEU A 86 24.37 -58.11 30.30
CA LEU A 86 24.94 -57.54 31.54
C LEU A 86 25.29 -58.62 32.58
N PRO A 87 24.50 -59.67 32.84
CA PRO A 87 24.88 -60.73 33.78
C PRO A 87 26.15 -61.50 33.42
N THR A 88 26.56 -61.48 32.14
CA THR A 88 27.82 -62.11 31.70
C THR A 88 29.06 -61.25 31.96
N LYS A 89 28.88 -60.02 32.42
CA LYS A 89 29.95 -59.05 32.69
C LYS A 89 30.22 -58.97 34.19
N ILE A 90 31.48 -58.68 34.53
CA ILE A 90 31.93 -58.55 35.91
C ILE A 90 31.80 -57.09 36.32
N PHE A 91 30.88 -56.81 37.24
CA PHE A 91 30.76 -55.49 37.85
C PHE A 91 31.52 -55.45 39.17
N HIS A 92 32.38 -54.45 39.32
CA HIS A 92 33.05 -54.17 40.59
C HIS A 92 32.22 -53.13 41.34
N MET A 93 31.94 -53.41 42.61
CA MET A 93 31.28 -52.48 43.53
C MET A 93 32.26 -52.14 44.66
N ARG A 94 32.48 -50.85 44.88
CA ARG A 94 33.26 -50.36 46.02
C ARG A 94 32.32 -50.17 47.21
N MET A 95 32.58 -50.91 48.28
CA MET A 95 31.82 -50.85 49.52
C MET A 95 32.24 -49.62 50.35
N ALA A 96 31.40 -49.22 51.31
CA ALA A 96 31.65 -48.06 52.18
C ALA A 96 32.94 -48.18 53.04
N ASP A 97 33.51 -49.38 53.14
CA ASP A 97 34.78 -49.70 53.81
C ASP A 97 36.02 -49.62 52.89
N GLY A 98 35.85 -49.25 51.62
CA GLY A 98 36.91 -49.13 50.63
C GLY A 98 37.29 -50.43 49.89
N ARG A 99 36.63 -51.56 50.17
CA ARG A 99 36.90 -52.84 49.50
C ARG A 99 36.12 -52.98 48.19
N GLU A 100 36.74 -53.59 47.18
CA GLU A 100 36.08 -53.95 45.92
C GLU A 100 35.52 -55.37 46.00
N GLN A 101 34.21 -55.51 45.80
CA GLN A 101 33.53 -56.80 45.72
C GLN A 101 32.94 -56.99 44.31
N MET A 102 33.00 -58.22 43.82
CA MET A 102 32.32 -58.61 42.59
C MET A 102 30.80 -58.63 42.84
N ALA A 103 30.07 -57.80 42.11
CA ALA A 103 28.62 -57.78 42.13
C ALA A 103 28.09 -58.74 41.04
N VAL A 104 27.37 -59.78 41.47
CA VAL A 104 26.69 -60.69 40.55
C VAL A 104 25.34 -60.08 40.19
N VAL A 105 25.21 -59.62 38.95
CA VAL A 105 23.97 -59.04 38.42
C VAL A 105 23.09 -60.16 37.88
N ARG A 106 21.87 -60.28 38.39
CA ARG A 106 20.89 -61.21 37.83
C ARG A 106 20.12 -60.54 36.68
N PRO A 107 19.58 -61.30 35.71
CA PRO A 107 18.72 -60.73 34.67
C PRO A 107 17.55 -59.91 35.24
N SER A 108 16.97 -60.32 36.37
CA SER A 108 15.90 -59.60 37.06
C SER A 108 16.28 -58.21 37.58
N ASP A 109 17.58 -57.96 37.73
CA ASP A 109 18.08 -56.75 38.38
C ASP A 109 18.38 -55.64 37.36
N VAL A 110 18.28 -55.94 36.07
CA VAL A 110 18.54 -55.01 34.97
C VAL A 110 17.23 -54.39 34.50
N THR A 111 17.16 -53.06 34.59
CA THR A 111 16.10 -52.25 33.98
C THR A 111 16.71 -51.38 32.89
N ALA A 112 16.10 -51.36 31.71
CA ALA A 112 16.52 -50.49 30.62
C ALA A 112 15.30 -49.79 30.03
N ILE A 113 15.34 -48.47 30.00
CA ILE A 113 14.27 -47.62 29.45
C ILE A 113 14.87 -46.55 28.55
N ILE A 114 14.07 -46.02 27.64
CA ILE A 114 14.45 -44.83 26.87
C ILE A 114 14.18 -43.62 27.76
N ALA A 115 15.24 -42.93 28.19
CA ALA A 115 15.12 -41.75 29.04
C ALA A 115 14.80 -40.49 28.23
N GLU A 116 15.45 -40.32 27.07
CA GLU A 116 15.19 -39.21 26.18
C GLU A 116 15.13 -39.69 24.74
N TYR A 117 14.08 -39.29 24.05
CA TYR A 117 13.95 -39.47 22.61
C TYR A 117 14.64 -38.31 21.88
N ARG A 118 14.96 -38.52 20.61
CA ARG A 118 15.42 -37.42 19.74
C ARG A 118 14.43 -36.25 19.76
N PRO A 119 14.95 -35.01 19.85
CA PRO A 119 14.11 -33.82 19.84
C PRO A 119 13.38 -33.67 18.49
N ILE A 120 12.30 -32.89 18.52
CA ILE A 120 11.64 -32.37 17.32
C ILE A 120 12.13 -30.94 17.06
N TYR A 121 12.00 -30.48 15.82
CA TYR A 121 12.33 -29.11 15.45
C TYR A 121 11.08 -28.37 15.01
N VAL A 122 10.80 -27.22 15.60
CA VAL A 122 9.65 -26.37 15.20
C VAL A 122 10.20 -25.11 14.55
N THR A 123 9.71 -24.81 13.34
CA THR A 123 10.20 -23.71 12.51
C THR A 123 9.03 -22.94 11.89
N GLY A 124 9.28 -21.70 11.47
CA GLY A 124 8.28 -20.84 10.84
C GLY A 124 7.58 -19.89 11.83
N ASP A 125 6.27 -19.68 11.63
CA ASP A 125 5.46 -18.64 12.29
C ASP A 125 5.04 -18.98 13.73
N VAL A 126 6.00 -19.42 14.54
CA VAL A 126 5.84 -19.72 15.98
C VAL A 126 6.61 -18.71 16.84
N LEU A 127 6.35 -18.63 18.14
CA LEU A 127 7.01 -17.67 19.04
C LEU A 127 8.50 -18.01 19.26
N THR A 128 8.84 -19.27 19.53
CA THR A 128 10.22 -19.74 19.81
C THR A 128 10.57 -20.90 18.87
N PRO A 129 11.28 -20.64 17.76
CA PRO A 129 11.63 -21.67 16.80
C PRO A 129 12.90 -22.39 17.28
N GLY A 130 13.03 -23.66 16.93
CA GLY A 130 14.21 -24.45 17.26
C GLY A 130 13.85 -25.80 17.84
N GLN A 131 14.81 -26.36 18.57
CA GLN A 131 14.75 -27.70 19.12
C GLN A 131 13.77 -27.75 20.32
N GLN A 132 12.82 -28.69 20.27
CA GLN A 132 11.86 -28.95 21.34
C GLN A 132 11.98 -30.42 21.79
N ALA A 133 11.85 -30.65 23.11
CA ALA A 133 11.91 -32.00 23.66
C ALA A 133 10.67 -32.80 23.25
N PHE A 134 10.87 -33.99 22.68
CA PHE A 134 9.79 -34.89 22.30
C PHE A 134 9.22 -35.63 23.51
N ARG A 135 7.90 -35.84 23.53
CA ARG A 135 7.21 -36.72 24.49
C ARG A 135 6.34 -37.73 23.74
N PRO A 136 6.15 -38.96 24.26
CA PRO A 136 5.24 -39.92 23.65
C PRO A 136 3.82 -39.36 23.49
N LEU A 137 3.16 -39.71 22.38
CA LEU A 137 1.80 -39.25 22.02
C LEU A 137 1.67 -37.74 21.85
N MET A 138 2.79 -37.06 21.56
CA MET A 138 2.78 -35.62 21.32
C MET A 138 2.19 -35.31 19.94
N THR A 139 1.31 -34.31 19.88
CA THR A 139 0.72 -33.83 18.62
C THR A 139 1.40 -32.56 18.11
N VAL A 140 1.15 -32.21 16.85
CA VAL A 140 1.60 -30.93 16.26
C VAL A 140 1.11 -29.74 17.10
N ARG A 141 -0.16 -29.77 17.55
CA ARG A 141 -0.73 -28.76 18.45
C ARG A 141 0.10 -28.55 19.71
N GLN A 142 0.48 -29.66 20.37
CA GLN A 142 1.28 -29.61 21.58
C GLN A 142 2.71 -29.12 21.30
N ALA A 143 3.30 -29.49 20.17
CA ALA A 143 4.60 -28.98 19.73
C ALA A 143 4.61 -27.46 19.53
N ILE A 144 3.58 -26.93 18.88
CA ILE A 144 3.42 -25.49 18.68
C ILE A 144 3.18 -24.77 20.02
N ALA A 145 2.38 -25.35 20.91
CA ALA A 145 2.14 -24.79 22.25
C ALA A 145 3.43 -24.70 23.07
N VAL A 146 4.27 -25.74 23.05
CA VAL A 146 5.59 -25.74 23.71
C VAL A 146 6.54 -24.73 23.05
N ALA A 147 6.43 -24.52 21.73
CA ALA A 147 7.14 -23.46 21.03
C ALA A 147 6.58 -22.04 21.30
N GLY A 148 5.66 -21.87 22.24
CA GLY A 148 5.10 -20.57 22.66
C GLY A 148 3.92 -20.10 21.80
N GLY A 149 3.31 -21.00 21.04
CA GLY A 149 2.15 -20.72 20.19
C GLY A 149 2.52 -20.06 18.86
N PHE A 150 1.49 -19.81 18.06
CA PHE A 150 1.63 -19.08 16.80
C PHE A 150 2.04 -17.61 17.05
N SER A 151 2.93 -17.07 16.23
CA SER A 151 3.38 -15.67 16.33
C SER A 151 3.26 -14.93 15.01
N LEU A 152 2.23 -14.08 14.93
CA LEU A 152 2.04 -13.13 13.81
C LEU A 152 3.10 -12.02 13.81
N LEU A 153 3.71 -11.72 14.96
CA LEU A 153 4.75 -10.68 15.10
C LEU A 153 6.07 -11.09 14.45
N ARG A 154 6.41 -12.38 14.45
CA ARG A 154 7.64 -12.90 13.83
C ARG A 154 7.55 -13.04 12.31
N SER A 155 6.36 -13.30 11.79
CA SER A 155 6.06 -13.12 10.36
C SER A 155 6.42 -11.70 9.89
N ARG A 156 6.24 -10.69 10.77
CA ARG A 156 6.64 -9.29 10.52
C ARG A 156 8.11 -9.00 10.83
N SER A 157 8.68 -9.57 11.91
CA SER A 157 10.05 -9.24 12.35
C SER A 157 11.17 -9.92 11.57
N ASN A 158 10.90 -11.02 10.86
CA ASN A 158 11.90 -11.68 10.00
C ASN A 158 11.97 -11.04 8.60
N GLN A 159 11.17 -10.01 8.34
CA GLN A 159 11.32 -9.15 7.17
C GLN A 159 12.37 -8.09 7.48
N VAL A 160 13.59 -8.26 6.97
CA VAL A 160 14.60 -7.20 6.95
C VAL A 160 14.15 -6.15 5.93
N GLY A 161 13.35 -5.17 6.37
CA GLY A 161 12.84 -4.09 5.51
C GLY A 161 11.60 -3.38 6.07
N PRO A 162 11.19 -2.25 5.48
CA PRO A 162 9.92 -1.60 5.79
C PRO A 162 8.72 -2.50 5.42
N ASP A 163 7.65 -2.49 6.22
CA ASP A 163 6.44 -3.28 5.99
C ASP A 163 5.88 -2.99 4.57
N PRO A 164 5.65 -4.01 3.73
CA PRO A 164 5.11 -3.81 2.38
C PRO A 164 3.75 -3.09 2.37
N THR A 165 2.99 -3.19 3.45
CA THR A 165 1.72 -2.49 3.64
C THR A 165 1.94 -0.99 3.82
N ASP A 166 2.92 -0.60 4.64
CA ASP A 166 3.29 0.80 4.82
C ASP A 166 3.84 1.40 3.52
N LEU A 167 4.69 0.65 2.81
CA LEU A 167 5.20 1.08 1.50
C LEU A 167 4.08 1.26 0.48
N ARG A 168 3.06 0.39 0.47
CA ARG A 168 1.90 0.53 -0.41
C ARG A 168 1.06 1.73 -0.02
N ARG A 169 0.78 1.93 1.27
CA ARG A 169 0.05 3.11 1.78
C ARG A 169 0.75 4.39 1.34
N ASP A 170 2.07 4.48 1.55
CA ASP A 170 2.84 5.68 1.21
C ASP A 170 2.85 5.91 -0.30
N TYR A 171 2.95 4.86 -1.11
CA TYR A 171 2.84 4.94 -2.56
C TYR A 171 1.47 5.44 -3.04
N GLU A 172 0.39 4.91 -2.48
CA GLU A 172 -0.98 5.36 -2.79
C GLU A 172 -1.21 6.81 -2.35
N MET A 173 -0.65 7.22 -1.20
CA MET A 173 -0.72 8.60 -0.72
C MET A 173 -0.01 9.57 -1.67
N ILE A 174 1.20 9.23 -2.14
CA ILE A 174 1.95 10.04 -3.12
C ILE A 174 1.18 10.12 -4.45
N TRP A 175 0.54 9.04 -4.89
CA TRP A 175 -0.34 9.06 -6.06
C TRP A 175 -1.55 9.97 -5.89
N GLY A 176 -2.11 10.07 -4.67
CA GLY A 176 -3.16 11.01 -4.32
C GLY A 176 -2.71 12.46 -4.53
N GLU A 177 -1.54 12.82 -3.98
CA GLU A 177 -0.92 14.15 -4.18
C GLU A 177 -0.68 14.43 -5.67
N TYR A 178 -0.12 13.45 -6.39
CA TYR A 178 0.18 13.56 -7.82
C TYR A 178 -1.08 13.81 -8.64
N THR A 179 -2.14 13.05 -8.39
CA THR A 179 -3.40 13.13 -9.15
C THR A 179 -4.08 14.48 -8.94
N ARG A 180 -4.06 15.01 -7.72
CA ARG A 180 -4.55 16.36 -7.41
C ARG A 180 -3.79 17.42 -8.22
N ASP A 181 -2.47 17.45 -8.10
CA ASP A 181 -1.66 18.48 -8.78
C ASP A 181 -1.66 18.30 -10.31
N TYR A 182 -1.87 17.08 -10.81
CA TYR A 182 -2.02 16.78 -12.24
C TYR A 182 -3.27 17.45 -12.81
N PHE A 183 -4.43 17.25 -12.19
CA PHE A 183 -5.68 17.88 -12.64
C PHE A 183 -5.66 19.40 -12.41
N HIS A 184 -5.05 19.86 -11.32
CA HIS A 184 -4.86 21.29 -11.10
C HIS A 184 -4.02 21.94 -12.22
N SER A 185 -2.92 21.30 -12.64
CA SER A 185 -2.13 21.76 -13.79
C SER A 185 -2.92 21.75 -15.10
N ALA A 186 -3.72 20.70 -15.34
CA ALA A 186 -4.62 20.63 -16.50
C ALA A 186 -5.64 21.78 -16.50
N ARG A 187 -6.23 22.09 -15.35
CA ARG A 187 -7.13 23.23 -15.15
C ARG A 187 -6.45 24.55 -15.51
N LEU A 188 -5.28 24.82 -14.93
CA LEU A 188 -4.53 26.07 -15.16
C LEU A 188 -4.15 26.25 -16.64
N ARG A 189 -3.75 25.17 -17.32
CA ARG A 189 -3.49 25.20 -18.77
C ARG A 189 -4.75 25.52 -19.57
N ALA A 190 -5.89 24.93 -19.21
CA ALA A 190 -7.17 25.25 -19.84
C ALA A 190 -7.59 26.71 -19.58
N GLU A 191 -7.40 27.23 -18.37
CA GLU A 191 -7.66 28.64 -18.04
C GLU A 191 -6.80 29.62 -18.85
N LEU A 192 -5.51 29.30 -19.02
CA LEU A 192 -4.58 30.08 -19.85
C LEU A 192 -4.96 30.06 -21.34
N GLN A 193 -5.51 28.95 -21.82
CA GLN A 193 -5.96 28.77 -23.20
C GLN A 193 -7.43 29.20 -23.40
N LYS A 194 -8.12 29.64 -22.35
CA LYS A 194 -9.55 29.99 -22.34
C LYS A 194 -10.45 28.85 -22.85
N GLN A 195 -10.09 27.60 -22.52
CA GLN A 195 -10.86 26.41 -22.86
C GLN A 195 -11.89 26.10 -21.78
N ALA A 196 -13.11 25.72 -22.19
CA ALA A 196 -14.22 25.42 -21.28
C ALA A 196 -14.09 24.07 -20.55
N SER A 197 -13.16 23.22 -20.96
CA SER A 197 -12.92 21.90 -20.38
C SER A 197 -11.46 21.50 -20.53
N PHE A 198 -11.07 20.45 -19.80
CA PHE A 198 -9.76 19.81 -19.89
C PHE A 198 -9.92 18.28 -19.87
N ASP A 199 -8.83 17.57 -20.13
CA ASP A 199 -8.81 16.10 -20.07
C ASP A 199 -8.96 15.58 -18.64
N MET A 200 -10.07 14.90 -18.36
CA MET A 200 -10.39 14.33 -17.05
C MET A 200 -9.88 12.89 -16.89
N GLN A 201 -9.11 12.38 -17.86
CA GLN A 201 -8.52 11.05 -17.73
C GLN A 201 -7.45 11.03 -16.63
N PRO A 202 -7.47 10.02 -15.74
CA PRO A 202 -6.47 9.89 -14.71
C PRO A 202 -5.09 9.58 -15.33
N PRO A 203 -4.00 9.96 -14.64
CA PRO A 203 -2.67 9.63 -15.10
C PRO A 203 -2.47 8.11 -15.20
N GLN A 204 -1.78 7.68 -16.25
CA GLN A 204 -1.54 6.26 -16.52
C GLN A 204 -0.79 5.58 -15.36
N GLY A 205 -1.22 4.37 -15.01
CA GLY A 205 -0.58 3.57 -13.94
C GLY A 205 -0.96 3.98 -12.52
N SER A 206 -1.96 4.87 -12.35
CA SER A 206 -2.48 5.23 -11.02
C SER A 206 -3.12 4.02 -10.33
N PRO A 207 -2.74 3.71 -9.07
CA PRO A 207 -3.34 2.66 -8.26
C PRO A 207 -4.63 3.12 -7.57
N LEU A 208 -5.00 4.40 -7.70
CA LEU A 208 -6.19 4.96 -7.04
C LEU A 208 -7.48 4.40 -7.66
N THR A 209 -8.54 4.36 -6.86
CA THR A 209 -9.85 3.96 -7.38
C THR A 209 -10.34 4.97 -8.43
N PRO A 210 -10.99 4.50 -9.52
CA PRO A 210 -11.52 5.40 -10.55
C PRO A 210 -12.48 6.46 -9.99
N ALA A 211 -13.24 6.11 -8.95
CA ALA A 211 -14.16 7.02 -8.28
C ALA A 211 -13.46 8.19 -7.60
N LEU A 212 -12.32 7.95 -6.92
CA LEU A 212 -11.55 9.01 -6.27
C LEU A 212 -10.94 9.95 -7.32
N ALA A 213 -10.31 9.40 -8.35
CA ALA A 213 -9.71 10.20 -9.42
C ALA A 213 -10.76 11.04 -10.17
N ALA A 214 -11.91 10.45 -10.50
CA ALA A 214 -13.03 11.17 -11.12
C ALA A 214 -13.60 12.26 -10.21
N GLY A 215 -13.65 12.01 -8.89
CA GLY A 215 -14.06 13.02 -7.90
C GLY A 215 -13.17 14.26 -7.94
N VAL A 216 -11.84 14.06 -7.92
CA VAL A 216 -10.86 15.16 -8.01
C VAL A 216 -10.98 15.91 -9.35
N ALA A 217 -11.05 15.18 -10.47
CA ALA A 217 -11.21 15.78 -11.79
C ALA A 217 -12.49 16.62 -11.89
N LYS A 218 -13.61 16.13 -11.35
CA LYS A 218 -14.89 16.85 -11.34
C LYS A 218 -14.81 18.14 -10.52
N THR A 219 -14.19 18.11 -9.35
CA THR A 219 -14.02 19.31 -8.52
C THR A 219 -13.19 20.38 -9.23
N GLU A 220 -12.11 19.99 -9.94
CA GLU A 220 -11.31 20.94 -10.72
C GLU A 220 -12.06 21.45 -11.95
N ALA A 221 -12.95 20.65 -12.54
CA ALA A 221 -13.81 21.08 -13.64
C ALA A 221 -14.87 22.11 -13.22
N GLU A 222 -15.45 21.93 -12.03
CA GLU A 222 -16.37 22.91 -11.44
C GLU A 222 -15.63 24.22 -11.11
N ALA A 223 -14.41 24.12 -10.56
CA ALA A 223 -13.55 25.28 -10.32
C ALA A 223 -13.18 26.02 -11.61
N LEU A 224 -12.86 25.29 -12.70
CA LEU A 224 -12.59 25.89 -14.01
C LEU A 224 -13.77 26.72 -14.50
N LYS A 225 -14.96 26.11 -14.48
CA LYS A 225 -16.18 26.76 -14.95
C LYS A 225 -16.44 28.05 -14.17
N LEU A 226 -16.34 27.98 -12.84
CA LEU A 226 -16.52 29.15 -11.98
C LEU A 226 -15.48 30.24 -12.25
N SER A 227 -14.22 29.88 -12.44
CA SER A 227 -13.14 30.82 -12.77
C SER A 227 -13.40 31.55 -14.08
N LEU A 228 -13.79 30.82 -15.13
CA LEU A 228 -14.10 31.38 -16.45
C LEU A 228 -15.35 32.28 -16.41
N ASP A 229 -16.41 31.84 -15.74
CA ASP A 229 -17.64 32.61 -15.60
C ASP A 229 -17.37 33.93 -14.84
N ASN A 230 -16.63 33.88 -13.73
CA ASN A 230 -16.26 35.08 -12.97
C ASN A 230 -15.41 36.05 -13.80
N TYR A 231 -14.42 35.53 -14.51
CA TYR A 231 -13.56 36.34 -15.38
C TYR A 231 -14.36 36.97 -16.53
N GLN A 232 -15.28 36.24 -17.15
CA GLN A 232 -16.14 36.77 -18.21
C GLN A 232 -17.07 37.87 -17.67
N GLN A 233 -17.64 37.70 -16.48
CA GLN A 233 -18.47 38.71 -15.84
C GLN A 233 -17.66 39.98 -15.56
N GLU A 234 -16.46 39.87 -15.00
CA GLU A 234 -15.58 41.01 -14.73
C GLU A 234 -15.20 41.75 -16.01
N GLN A 235 -14.80 41.02 -17.06
CA GLN A 235 -14.49 41.63 -18.36
C GLN A 235 -15.70 42.35 -18.93
N SER A 236 -16.88 41.72 -18.91
CA SER A 236 -18.10 42.33 -19.45
C SER A 236 -18.48 43.63 -18.72
N PHE A 237 -18.21 43.73 -17.41
CA PHE A 237 -18.46 44.93 -16.63
C PHE A 237 -17.54 46.08 -17.02
N VAL A 238 -16.23 45.81 -17.14
CA VAL A 238 -15.24 46.83 -17.55
C VAL A 238 -15.45 47.23 -19.01
N GLU A 239 -15.73 46.27 -19.90
CA GLU A 239 -16.05 46.55 -21.30
C GLU A 239 -17.29 47.42 -21.46
N LYS A 240 -18.34 47.17 -20.66
CA LYS A 240 -19.55 48.00 -20.68
C LYS A 240 -19.21 49.44 -20.28
N GLY A 241 -18.43 49.63 -19.22
CA GLY A 241 -17.95 50.97 -18.82
C GLY A 241 -17.15 51.66 -19.91
N ALA A 242 -16.27 50.94 -20.60
CA ALA A 242 -15.51 51.47 -21.73
C ALA A 242 -16.41 51.87 -22.91
N ARG A 243 -17.43 51.06 -23.24
CA ARG A 243 -18.41 51.36 -24.30
C ARG A 243 -19.26 52.57 -23.96
N ASP A 244 -19.74 52.68 -22.73
CA ASP A 244 -20.55 53.80 -22.26
C ASP A 244 -19.73 55.11 -22.31
N ALA A 245 -18.47 55.08 -21.85
CA ALA A 245 -17.56 56.22 -21.96
C ALA A 245 -17.26 56.60 -23.42
N ALA A 246 -17.06 55.61 -24.30
CA ALA A 246 -16.83 55.86 -25.74
C ALA A 246 -18.04 56.53 -26.41
N ALA A 247 -19.27 56.10 -26.09
CA ALA A 247 -20.49 56.72 -26.59
C ALA A 247 -20.64 58.17 -26.11
N GLN A 248 -20.28 58.46 -24.85
CA GLN A 248 -20.26 59.83 -24.33
C GLN A 248 -19.21 60.70 -25.02
N VAL A 249 -18.01 60.16 -25.29
CA VAL A 249 -16.97 60.86 -26.06
C VAL A 249 -17.48 61.21 -27.46
N GLU A 250 -18.15 60.29 -28.15
CA GLU A 250 -18.70 60.56 -29.48
C GLU A 250 -19.76 61.67 -29.45
N ALA A 251 -20.65 61.66 -28.45
CA ALA A 251 -21.66 62.71 -28.26
C ALA A 251 -21.03 64.08 -27.96
N LEU A 252 -20.01 64.11 -27.08
CA LEU A 252 -19.28 65.34 -26.74
C LEU A 252 -18.44 65.87 -27.90
N ILE A 253 -17.93 65.01 -28.79
CA ILE A 253 -17.26 65.45 -30.02
C ILE A 253 -18.24 66.18 -30.93
N LYS A 254 -19.44 65.63 -31.17
CA LYS A 254 -20.47 66.29 -31.98
C LYS A 254 -20.87 67.62 -31.36
N ARG A 255 -21.12 67.66 -30.05
CA ARG A 255 -21.44 68.91 -29.33
C ARG A 255 -20.31 69.94 -29.40
N ALA A 256 -19.05 69.51 -29.27
CA ALA A 256 -17.90 70.41 -29.40
C ALA A 256 -17.77 71.00 -30.81
N GLN A 257 -18.13 70.25 -31.86
CA GLN A 257 -18.20 70.76 -33.22
C GLN A 257 -19.31 71.80 -33.38
N ASP A 258 -20.51 71.50 -32.90
CA ASP A 258 -21.65 72.43 -32.95
C ASP A 258 -21.36 73.74 -32.19
N GLU A 259 -20.77 73.64 -31.00
CA GLU A 259 -20.38 74.81 -30.21
C GLU A 259 -19.23 75.60 -30.86
N ALA A 260 -18.27 74.93 -31.51
CA ALA A 260 -17.21 75.59 -32.27
C ALA A 260 -17.73 76.35 -33.49
N ASP A 261 -18.71 75.79 -34.20
CA ASP A 261 -19.35 76.48 -35.33
C ASP A 261 -20.24 77.64 -34.86
N GLY A 262 -20.90 77.52 -33.70
CA GLY A 262 -21.62 78.62 -33.05
C GLY A 262 -20.71 79.79 -32.65
N VAL A 263 -19.52 79.49 -32.10
CA VAL A 263 -18.50 80.52 -31.79
C VAL A 263 -18.06 81.26 -33.06
N LYS A 264 -17.78 80.55 -34.16
CA LYS A 264 -17.41 81.19 -35.43
C LYS A 264 -18.52 82.12 -35.94
N ALA A 265 -19.78 81.70 -35.87
CA ALA A 265 -20.91 82.53 -36.28
C ALA A 265 -21.01 83.81 -35.43
N ASP A 266 -20.89 83.70 -34.11
CA ASP A 266 -20.90 84.87 -33.22
C ASP A 266 -19.69 85.81 -33.46
N GLU A 267 -18.52 85.25 -33.79
CA GLU A 267 -17.32 86.01 -34.15
C GLU A 267 -17.50 86.79 -35.47
N GLU A 268 -18.12 86.17 -36.47
CA GLU A 268 -18.48 86.81 -37.75
C GLU A 268 -19.48 87.95 -37.54
N ASP A 269 -20.50 87.73 -36.72
CA ASP A 269 -21.49 88.74 -36.32
C ASP A 269 -20.82 89.92 -35.59
N LEU A 270 -19.90 89.63 -34.66
CA LEU A 270 -19.12 90.65 -33.97
C LEU A 270 -18.27 91.46 -34.95
N ALA A 271 -17.65 90.82 -35.94
CA ALA A 271 -16.86 91.50 -36.96
C ALA A 271 -17.73 92.42 -37.84
N GLN A 272 -18.94 91.99 -38.20
CA GLN A 272 -19.89 92.82 -38.95
C GLN A 272 -20.40 94.00 -38.12
N VAL A 273 -20.81 93.78 -36.88
CA VAL A 273 -21.29 94.82 -35.96
C VAL A 273 -20.19 95.82 -35.64
N THR A 274 -18.95 95.37 -35.46
CA THR A 274 -17.79 96.25 -35.24
C THR A 274 -17.53 97.15 -36.45
N ARG A 275 -17.65 96.63 -37.68
CA ARG A 275 -17.54 97.45 -38.90
C ARG A 275 -18.61 98.55 -38.96
N LEU A 276 -19.85 98.20 -38.68
CA LEU A 276 -20.99 99.15 -38.69
C LEU A 276 -20.90 100.19 -37.56
N PHE A 277 -20.42 99.81 -36.37
CA PHE A 277 -20.15 100.74 -35.27
C PHE A 277 -19.05 101.74 -35.62
N LYS A 278 -17.94 101.29 -36.23
CA LYS A 278 -16.86 102.18 -36.72
C LYS A 278 -17.34 103.15 -37.81
N ALA A 279 -18.35 102.76 -38.59
CA ALA A 279 -19.01 103.62 -39.56
C ALA A 279 -20.01 104.63 -38.94
N GLY A 280 -20.21 104.61 -37.61
CA GLY A 280 -21.11 105.52 -36.89
C GLY A 280 -22.59 105.10 -36.87
N ASN A 281 -22.93 103.92 -37.39
CA ASN A 281 -24.31 103.50 -37.66
C ASN A 281 -24.95 102.62 -36.55
N LEU A 282 -24.26 102.38 -35.43
CA LEU A 282 -24.74 101.52 -34.35
C LEU A 282 -24.45 102.09 -32.97
N THR A 283 -25.25 101.69 -31.97
CA THR A 283 -25.08 102.10 -30.57
C THR A 283 -24.05 101.23 -29.84
N ASN A 284 -23.39 101.80 -28.82
CA ASN A 284 -22.42 101.07 -27.99
C ASN A 284 -23.05 99.85 -27.27
N ASN A 285 -24.33 99.93 -26.89
CA ASN A 285 -25.05 98.83 -26.25
C ASN A 285 -25.13 97.60 -27.16
N ARG A 286 -25.41 97.78 -28.46
CA ARG A 286 -25.47 96.65 -29.41
C ARG A 286 -24.11 95.97 -29.58
N LEU A 287 -23.03 96.75 -29.60
CA LEU A 287 -21.67 96.19 -29.66
C LEU A 287 -21.33 95.43 -28.37
N ALA A 288 -21.72 95.95 -27.20
CA ALA A 288 -21.50 95.28 -25.91
C ALA A 288 -22.27 93.95 -25.82
N ASP A 289 -23.52 93.91 -26.30
CA ASP A 289 -24.35 92.70 -26.28
C ASP A 289 -23.74 91.57 -27.13
N VAL A 290 -23.26 91.89 -28.34
CA VAL A 290 -22.65 90.90 -29.24
C VAL A 290 -21.30 90.42 -28.70
N ARG A 291 -20.49 91.31 -28.11
CA ARG A 291 -19.27 90.89 -27.39
C ARG A 291 -19.58 89.93 -26.25
N ARG A 292 -20.65 90.19 -25.49
CA ARG A 292 -21.08 89.29 -24.42
C ARG A 292 -21.55 87.94 -24.96
N ALA A 293 -22.23 87.91 -26.11
CA ALA A 293 -22.64 86.68 -26.77
C ALA A 293 -21.44 85.81 -27.15
N VAL A 294 -20.42 86.38 -27.82
CA VAL A 294 -19.16 85.69 -28.16
C VAL A 294 -18.45 85.13 -26.92
N LEU A 295 -18.39 85.92 -25.83
CA LEU A 295 -17.77 85.45 -24.58
C LEU A 295 -18.55 84.27 -23.97
N LEU A 296 -19.88 84.29 -24.03
CA LEU A 296 -20.72 83.20 -23.53
C LEU A 296 -20.59 81.94 -24.38
N SER A 297 -20.61 82.05 -25.72
CA SER A 297 -20.42 80.89 -26.61
C SER A 297 -19.00 80.32 -26.49
N SER A 298 -17.98 81.16 -26.39
CA SER A 298 -16.59 80.73 -26.15
C SER A 298 -16.43 80.00 -24.81
N THR A 299 -17.10 80.48 -23.76
CA THR A 299 -17.07 79.82 -22.44
C THR A 299 -17.70 78.43 -22.51
N ARG A 300 -18.84 78.28 -23.19
CA ARG A 300 -19.49 76.97 -23.38
C ARG A 300 -18.61 76.00 -24.17
N ALA A 301 -18.00 76.46 -25.26
CA ALA A 301 -17.08 75.64 -26.06
C ALA A 301 -15.88 75.15 -25.23
N LEU A 302 -15.34 76.00 -24.36
CA LEU A 302 -14.27 75.63 -23.42
C LEU A 302 -14.75 74.61 -22.37
N GLU A 303 -15.94 74.80 -21.79
CA GLU A 303 -16.53 73.85 -20.84
C GLU A 303 -16.71 72.47 -21.47
N THR A 304 -17.30 72.40 -22.66
CA THR A 304 -17.48 71.15 -23.42
C THR A 304 -16.14 70.51 -23.78
N SER A 305 -15.12 71.30 -24.13
CA SER A 305 -13.77 70.79 -24.37
C SER A 305 -13.16 70.14 -23.13
N VAL A 306 -13.33 70.76 -21.95
CA VAL A 306 -12.87 70.20 -20.67
C VAL A 306 -13.63 68.92 -20.32
N GLU A 307 -14.95 68.88 -20.52
CA GLU A 307 -15.76 67.67 -20.34
C GLU A 307 -15.30 66.54 -21.28
N LEU A 308 -15.10 66.84 -22.57
CA LEU A 308 -14.59 65.88 -23.55
C LEU A 308 -13.23 65.31 -23.12
N MET A 309 -12.31 66.15 -22.65
CA MET A 309 -10.99 65.70 -22.19
C MET A 309 -11.09 64.81 -20.94
N ARG A 310 -11.99 65.13 -20.00
CA ARG A 310 -12.24 64.29 -18.83
C ARG A 310 -12.81 62.92 -19.22
N THR A 311 -13.80 62.89 -20.11
CA THR A 311 -14.43 61.64 -20.56
C THR A 311 -13.49 60.79 -21.41
N ARG A 312 -12.65 61.40 -22.27
CA ARG A 312 -11.59 60.68 -22.99
C ARG A 312 -10.60 60.02 -22.03
N ARG A 313 -10.16 60.74 -21.00
CA ARG A 313 -9.28 60.16 -19.98
C ARG A 313 -9.94 58.97 -19.28
N LEU A 314 -11.23 59.06 -18.95
CA LEU A 314 -11.99 57.94 -18.38
C LEU A 314 -12.07 56.74 -19.33
N GLN A 315 -12.31 56.96 -20.62
CA GLN A 315 -12.28 55.90 -21.64
C GLN A 315 -10.91 55.20 -21.67
N ASP A 316 -9.82 55.97 -21.67
CA ASP A 316 -8.46 55.43 -21.64
C ASP A 316 -8.17 54.68 -20.34
N ASP A 317 -8.70 55.15 -19.19
CA ASP A 317 -8.57 54.47 -17.91
C ASP A 317 -9.24 53.09 -17.91
N PHE A 318 -10.44 52.98 -18.49
CA PHE A 318 -11.11 51.68 -18.67
C PHE A 318 -10.33 50.74 -19.59
N ALA A 319 -9.80 51.26 -20.72
CA ALA A 319 -8.97 50.47 -21.63
C ALA A 319 -7.71 49.93 -20.92
N ARG A 320 -7.01 50.78 -20.17
CA ARG A 320 -5.86 50.38 -19.34
C ARG A 320 -6.25 49.40 -18.24
N GLN A 321 -7.44 49.52 -17.66
CA GLN A 321 -7.91 48.59 -16.63
C GLN A 321 -8.15 47.19 -17.21
N LEU A 322 -8.78 47.12 -18.39
CA LEU A 322 -9.02 45.85 -19.08
C LEU A 322 -7.70 45.11 -19.36
N GLU A 323 -6.71 45.80 -19.91
CA GLU A 323 -5.39 45.23 -20.21
C GLU A 323 -4.64 44.82 -18.93
N ARG A 324 -4.68 45.65 -17.88
CA ARG A 324 -4.04 45.33 -16.60
C ARG A 324 -4.67 44.11 -15.94
N ASN A 325 -5.99 44.00 -15.90
CA ASN A 325 -6.68 42.86 -15.30
C ASN A 325 -6.33 41.56 -16.05
N GLU A 326 -6.28 41.60 -17.39
CA GLU A 326 -5.87 40.45 -18.20
C GLU A 326 -4.42 40.03 -17.93
N ASN A 327 -3.50 40.99 -17.96
CA ASN A 327 -2.08 40.73 -17.73
C ASN A 327 -1.82 40.21 -16.30
N GLN A 328 -2.47 40.80 -15.29
CA GLN A 328 -2.35 40.35 -13.90
C GLN A 328 -2.86 38.93 -13.71
N ARG A 329 -4.04 38.60 -14.27
CA ARG A 329 -4.57 37.24 -14.22
C ARG A 329 -3.63 36.25 -14.91
N ARG A 330 -3.15 36.58 -16.12
CA ARG A 330 -2.23 35.71 -16.87
C ARG A 330 -0.92 35.48 -16.13
N ILE A 331 -0.34 36.52 -15.54
CA ILE A 331 0.88 36.40 -14.71
C ILE A 331 0.61 35.51 -13.49
N GLY A 332 -0.54 35.69 -12.82
CA GLY A 332 -0.94 34.85 -11.69
C GLY A 332 -1.03 33.37 -12.08
N LEU A 333 -1.77 33.05 -13.14
CA LEU A 333 -1.93 31.69 -13.65
C LEU A 333 -0.60 31.06 -14.10
N LEU A 334 0.30 31.83 -14.73
CA LEU A 334 1.62 31.33 -15.13
C LEU A 334 2.51 31.02 -13.92
N ASN A 335 2.47 31.83 -12.88
CA ASN A 335 3.20 31.56 -11.65
C ASN A 335 2.65 30.33 -10.93
N GLU A 336 1.32 30.22 -10.80
CA GLU A 336 0.67 29.05 -10.18
C GLU A 336 0.95 27.77 -10.96
N LEU A 337 0.94 27.84 -12.30
CA LEU A 337 1.28 26.71 -13.17
C LEU A 337 2.74 26.29 -12.97
N ARG A 338 3.69 27.24 -12.99
CA ARG A 338 5.10 26.97 -12.75
C ARG A 338 5.31 26.29 -11.40
N ASP A 339 4.70 26.81 -10.34
CA ASP A 339 4.86 26.27 -9.00
C ASP A 339 4.23 24.86 -8.87
N THR A 340 3.12 24.62 -9.57
CA THR A 340 2.49 23.29 -9.68
C THR A 340 3.35 22.30 -10.45
N GLU A 341 3.95 22.72 -11.57
CA GLU A 341 4.85 21.87 -12.36
C GLU A 341 6.11 21.48 -11.58
N VAL A 342 6.66 22.38 -10.77
CA VAL A 342 7.77 22.06 -9.85
C VAL A 342 7.32 21.04 -8.79
N ARG A 343 6.14 21.20 -8.19
CA ARG A 343 5.59 20.21 -7.25
C ARG A 343 5.38 18.84 -7.90
N LEU A 344 4.83 18.80 -9.12
CA LEU A 344 4.66 17.56 -9.88
C LEU A 344 6.00 16.87 -10.15
N ALA A 345 7.05 17.62 -10.50
CA ALA A 345 8.39 17.07 -10.71
C ALA A 345 8.96 16.43 -9.42
N ASP A 346 8.79 17.09 -8.28
CA ASP A 346 9.19 16.57 -6.97
C ASP A 346 8.40 15.30 -6.58
N ILE A 347 7.07 15.35 -6.69
CA ILE A 347 6.18 14.20 -6.44
C ILE A 347 6.54 13.03 -7.35
N SER A 348 6.83 13.27 -8.64
CA SER A 348 7.23 12.21 -9.58
C SER A 348 8.53 11.51 -9.17
N THR A 349 9.44 12.24 -8.53
CA THR A 349 10.72 11.71 -8.05
C THR A 349 10.50 10.87 -6.78
N ARG A 350 9.67 11.37 -5.85
CA ARG A 350 9.22 10.61 -4.68
C ARG A 350 8.47 9.33 -5.08
N LEU A 351 7.62 9.41 -6.09
CA LEU A 351 6.85 8.29 -6.61
C LEU A 351 7.73 7.22 -7.24
N ARG A 352 8.74 7.61 -8.03
CA ARG A 352 9.74 6.69 -8.57
C ARG A 352 10.55 6.01 -7.46
N ALA A 353 10.93 6.75 -6.41
CA ALA A 353 11.63 6.16 -5.27
C ALA A 353 10.73 5.18 -4.49
N ALA A 354 9.45 5.51 -4.28
CA ALA A 354 8.48 4.65 -3.63
C ALA A 354 8.18 3.39 -4.46
N SER A 355 8.04 3.51 -5.79
CA SER A 355 7.83 2.37 -6.67
C SER A 355 9.04 1.43 -6.72
N GLN A 356 10.27 1.96 -6.68
CA GLN A 356 11.49 1.16 -6.57
C GLN A 356 11.57 0.42 -5.24
N LYS A 357 11.12 1.03 -4.13
CA LYS A 357 11.03 0.35 -2.82
C LYS A 357 9.98 -0.75 -2.80
N LEU A 358 8.91 -0.60 -3.59
CA LEU A 358 7.86 -1.60 -3.77
C LEU A 358 8.25 -2.74 -4.72
N GLN A 359 9.26 -2.56 -5.58
CA GLN A 359 9.77 -3.66 -6.41
C GLN A 359 10.48 -4.66 -5.50
N PRO A 360 9.97 -5.90 -5.38
CA PRO A 360 10.59 -6.89 -4.53
C PRO A 360 11.94 -7.29 -5.14
N GLN A 361 13.05 -6.96 -4.47
CA GLN A 361 14.28 -7.73 -4.62
C GLN A 361 14.02 -9.12 -4.02
N GLY A 362 13.36 -10.00 -4.77
CA GLY A 362 13.32 -11.45 -4.52
C GLY A 362 12.43 -11.98 -3.39
N ALA A 363 11.56 -11.18 -2.76
CA ALA A 363 10.60 -11.68 -1.77
C ALA A 363 9.16 -11.41 -2.21
N THR A 364 8.41 -12.49 -2.41
CA THR A 364 6.97 -12.51 -2.70
C THR A 364 6.19 -11.78 -1.61
N ALA A 365 5.86 -10.51 -1.83
CA ALA A 365 4.96 -9.75 -0.97
C ALA A 365 3.50 -10.15 -1.31
N ALA A 366 3.02 -11.21 -0.67
CA ALA A 366 1.59 -11.50 -0.66
C ALA A 366 0.86 -10.37 0.09
N PRO A 367 -0.27 -9.85 -0.44
CA PRO A 367 -1.05 -8.84 0.26
C PRO A 367 -1.66 -9.41 1.54
N LEU A 368 -1.55 -8.65 2.64
CA LEU A 368 -2.21 -8.95 3.91
C LEU A 368 -3.66 -8.47 3.87
N SER A 369 -4.57 -9.29 4.40
CA SER A 369 -5.99 -8.97 4.53
C SER A 369 -6.27 -8.18 5.82
N ILE A 370 -7.32 -7.38 5.76
CA ILE A 370 -7.84 -6.53 6.85
C ILE A 370 -8.54 -7.43 7.88
N ALA A 371 -8.48 -7.00 9.14
CA ALA A 371 -9.07 -7.67 10.31
C ALA A 371 -10.41 -8.38 10.03
N GLY A 372 -10.46 -9.70 10.28
CA GLY A 372 -11.70 -10.48 10.31
C GLY A 372 -11.61 -11.90 9.74
N GLU A 373 -10.63 -12.20 8.88
CA GLU A 373 -10.46 -13.54 8.33
C GLU A 373 -9.63 -14.43 9.28
N THR A 374 -10.15 -15.62 9.59
CA THR A 374 -9.47 -16.63 10.40
C THR A 374 -8.25 -17.15 9.63
N VAL A 375 -7.08 -16.55 9.87
CA VAL A 375 -5.79 -16.99 9.32
C VAL A 375 -5.58 -18.45 9.72
N ARG A 376 -5.67 -19.37 8.75
CA ARG A 376 -5.37 -20.79 8.97
C ARG A 376 -3.88 -21.02 8.79
N ALA A 377 -3.26 -21.66 9.77
CA ALA A 377 -1.89 -22.11 9.66
C ALA A 377 -1.84 -23.39 8.82
N GLN A 378 -1.05 -23.38 7.75
CA GLN A 378 -0.65 -24.57 7.03
C GLN A 378 0.48 -25.24 7.79
N LEU A 379 0.27 -26.49 8.17
CA LEU A 379 1.21 -27.28 8.96
C LEU A 379 1.81 -28.36 8.06
N THR A 380 3.14 -28.40 8.00
CA THR A 380 3.86 -29.43 7.26
C THR A 380 4.81 -30.16 8.19
N ILE A 381 4.69 -31.49 8.25
CA ILE A 381 5.69 -32.35 8.89
C ILE A 381 6.68 -32.79 7.82
N ILE A 382 7.96 -32.59 8.12
CA ILE A 382 9.08 -33.10 7.35
C ILE A 382 9.70 -34.23 8.17
N ARG A 383 9.55 -35.47 7.68
CA ARG A 383 10.08 -36.66 8.34
C ARG A 383 10.79 -37.59 7.39
N LYS A 384 11.70 -38.40 7.92
CA LYS A 384 12.45 -39.39 7.17
C LYS A 384 11.71 -40.73 7.17
N ILE A 385 11.22 -41.17 6.02
CA ILE A 385 10.53 -42.46 5.81
C ILE A 385 11.38 -43.26 4.82
N ASP A 386 11.73 -44.51 5.14
CA ASP A 386 12.52 -45.41 4.28
C ASP A 386 13.82 -44.79 3.73
N GLY A 387 14.48 -43.95 4.54
CA GLY A 387 15.75 -43.32 4.15
C GLY A 387 15.61 -41.99 3.39
N GLN A 388 14.42 -41.60 2.95
CA GLN A 388 14.17 -40.35 2.22
C GLN A 388 13.36 -39.35 3.05
N TRP A 389 13.66 -38.06 2.89
CA TRP A 389 12.90 -36.97 3.52
C TRP A 389 11.61 -36.72 2.72
N ARG A 390 10.46 -36.80 3.39
CA ARG A 390 9.15 -36.50 2.80
C ARG A 390 8.50 -35.34 3.55
N LYS A 391 7.92 -34.41 2.79
CA LYS A 391 7.07 -33.33 3.31
C LYS A 391 5.61 -33.79 3.24
N GLN A 392 4.88 -33.68 4.33
CA GLN A 392 3.47 -34.07 4.42
C GLN A 392 2.68 -32.92 5.05
N ALA A 393 1.69 -32.40 4.32
CA ALA A 393 0.71 -31.48 4.86
C ALA A 393 -0.15 -32.22 5.90
N THR A 394 -0.40 -31.58 7.04
CA THR A 394 -1.06 -32.22 8.18
C THR A 394 -1.91 -31.25 8.97
N ASP A 395 -2.71 -31.79 9.89
CA ASP A 395 -3.56 -31.03 10.81
C ASP A 395 -2.92 -30.94 12.20
N GLU A 396 -3.45 -30.06 13.05
CA GLU A 396 -2.96 -29.85 14.43
C GLU A 396 -2.99 -31.13 15.30
N ASP A 397 -3.91 -32.04 15.02
CA ASP A 397 -4.12 -33.25 15.82
C ASP A 397 -3.27 -34.45 15.37
N ALA A 398 -2.42 -34.26 14.35
CA ALA A 398 -1.51 -35.30 13.91
C ALA A 398 -0.40 -35.56 14.95
N GLU A 399 -0.08 -36.85 15.15
CA GLU A 399 1.01 -37.27 16.03
C GLU A 399 2.37 -37.02 15.39
N VAL A 400 3.29 -36.47 16.18
CA VAL A 400 4.68 -36.24 15.77
C VAL A 400 5.56 -37.41 16.20
N ALA A 401 6.66 -37.64 15.48
CA ALA A 401 7.65 -38.66 15.82
C ALA A 401 9.01 -38.06 16.21
N PRO A 402 9.85 -38.80 16.96
CA PRO A 402 11.19 -38.35 17.32
C PRO A 402 12.05 -38.03 16.09
N GLY A 403 12.55 -36.79 16.01
CA GLY A 403 13.36 -36.30 14.88
C GLY A 403 12.57 -35.62 13.76
N ASP A 404 11.26 -35.44 13.91
CA ASP A 404 10.45 -34.71 12.94
C ASP A 404 10.73 -33.20 12.97
N THR A 405 10.60 -32.56 11.81
CA THR A 405 10.62 -31.10 11.69
C THR A 405 9.24 -30.60 11.31
N ILE A 406 8.69 -29.69 12.11
CA ILE A 406 7.38 -29.07 11.93
C ILE A 406 7.62 -27.68 11.34
N GLU A 407 7.09 -27.44 10.15
CA GLU A 407 7.10 -26.15 9.47
C GLU A 407 5.70 -25.55 9.56
N VAL A 408 5.61 -24.39 10.21
CA VAL A 408 4.37 -23.63 10.39
C VAL A 408 4.40 -22.42 9.49
N ARG A 409 3.43 -22.32 8.58
CA ARG A 409 3.27 -21.16 7.69
C ARG A 409 1.84 -20.70 7.67
N PHE A 410 1.61 -19.40 7.72
CA PHE A 410 0.29 -18.86 7.43
C PHE A 410 0.06 -18.78 5.92
N SER A 411 -1.03 -19.38 5.44
CA SER A 411 -1.46 -19.33 4.03
C SER A 411 -2.82 -18.64 3.92
N ASN A 412 -2.99 -17.77 2.93
CA ASN A 412 -4.29 -17.19 2.60
C ASN A 412 -5.05 -18.20 1.72
N GLU A 413 -6.38 -18.33 1.88
CA GLU A 413 -7.22 -19.32 1.16
C GLU A 413 -7.18 -19.22 -0.39
N LEU A 414 -6.51 -18.22 -0.96
CA LEU A 414 -6.26 -18.10 -2.40
C LEU A 414 -5.21 -19.09 -2.95
N GLU A 415 -4.36 -19.68 -2.12
CA GLU A 415 -3.39 -20.71 -2.58
C GLU A 415 -4.00 -22.12 -2.66
N SER A 416 -4.98 -22.44 -1.79
CA SER A 416 -5.62 -23.76 -1.76
C SER A 416 -6.46 -24.08 -3.01
N ALA A 417 -6.82 -23.07 -3.81
CA ALA A 417 -7.56 -23.25 -5.07
C ALA A 417 -6.65 -23.37 -6.31
N ALA A 418 -5.35 -23.05 -6.19
CA ALA A 418 -4.40 -23.11 -7.31
C ALA A 418 -3.56 -24.40 -7.34
N ALA A 419 -3.68 -25.25 -6.30
CA ALA A 419 -2.94 -26.51 -6.16
C ALA A 419 -3.85 -27.76 -6.11
N GLN A 420 -5.13 -27.65 -6.48
CA GLN A 420 -6.03 -28.80 -6.71
C GLN A 420 -6.11 -29.16 -8.19
#